data_AF-A0A6P4XX00-F1
#
_entry.id   AF-A0A6P4XX00-F1
#
_cell.length_a   1.000
_cell.length_b   1.000
_cell.length_c   1.000
_cell.angle_alpha   90.00
_cell.angle_beta   90.00
_cell.angle_gamma   90.00
#
_symmetry.space_group_name_H-M   'P 1'
#
loop_
_entity.id
_entity.type
_entity.pdbx_description
1 polymer ?
#
loop_
_entity_poly.entity_id
_entity_poly.type
_entity_poly.pdbx_seq_one_letter_code
_entity_poly.pdbx_strand_id
1 'polypeptide(L)'
;MSKATLAKMLQIDDDDLAQPRAPAENCVPEEVKRKMHLLQEDGLTFEDALHHVRKDVIPEGYTYHTWRPHIPETELDKLRSIIATFRFRARVAQLKQEGADFTKYLYVPEVDPITNREHHEREDHNHMLKHMAHERRRT
;
A
#
# COMPACT_ATOMS: atom_id res chain seq x y z
N MET A 1 20.59 14.12 -0.47
CA MET A 1 19.59 14.62 0.50
C MET A 1 20.05 14.34 1.93
N SER A 2 19.80 15.25 2.88
CA SER A 2 20.27 15.09 4.27
C SER A 2 19.31 14.24 5.11
N LYS A 3 19.83 13.54 6.13
CA LYS A 3 19.06 12.74 7.10
C LYS A 3 17.97 13.57 7.80
N ALA A 4 18.21 14.87 7.98
CA ALA A 4 17.27 15.80 8.57
C ALA A 4 16.08 16.12 7.64
N THR A 5 16.31 16.12 6.33
CA THR A 5 15.26 16.33 5.32
C THR A 5 14.31 15.13 5.27
N LEU A 6 14.87 13.91 5.32
CA LEU A 6 14.08 12.67 5.36
C LEU A 6 13.22 12.58 6.64
N ALA A 7 13.77 12.98 7.78
CA ALA A 7 13.06 12.99 9.06
C ALA A 7 11.88 13.97 9.08
N LYS A 8 12.03 15.16 8.47
CA LYS A 8 10.94 16.15 8.37
C LYS A 8 9.84 15.71 7.40
N MET A 9 10.19 15.01 6.32
CA MET A 9 9.20 14.49 5.36
C MET A 9 8.37 13.31 5.93
N LEU A 10 8.90 12.60 6.92
CA LEU A 10 8.20 11.54 7.65
C LEU A 10 7.28 12.05 8.77
N GLN A 11 7.31 13.34 9.10
CA GLN A 11 6.51 13.98 10.16
C GLN A 11 5.27 14.73 9.63
N ILE A 12 4.71 14.30 8.49
CA ILE A 12 3.49 14.93 7.95
C ILE A 12 2.27 14.44 8.75
N ASP A 13 1.77 15.37 9.57
CA ASP A 13 0.45 15.57 10.17
C ASP A 13 -0.20 14.36 10.86
N ASP A 14 -0.02 14.35 12.19
CA ASP A 14 -0.50 13.36 13.15
C ASP A 14 -1.92 13.66 13.69
N ASP A 15 -2.68 14.57 13.06
CA ASP A 15 -3.81 15.21 13.76
C ASP A 15 -5.22 14.67 13.48
N ASP A 16 -5.41 13.63 12.64
CA ASP A 16 -6.79 13.27 12.22
C ASP A 16 -7.36 11.92 12.69
N LEU A 17 -6.64 11.06 13.41
CA LEU A 17 -7.26 9.84 13.96
C LEU A 17 -6.62 9.40 15.29
N ALA A 18 -7.26 9.80 16.39
CA ALA A 18 -7.00 9.35 17.76
C ALA A 18 -7.26 7.84 17.95
N GLN A 19 -6.37 7.00 17.41
CA GLN A 19 -6.17 5.63 17.87
C GLN A 19 -4.70 5.48 18.25
N PRO A 20 -4.37 4.73 19.32
CA PRO A 20 -2.99 4.43 19.64
C PRO A 20 -2.38 3.72 18.43
N ARG A 21 -1.51 4.43 17.70
CA ARG A 21 -0.72 3.83 16.62
C ARG A 21 0.07 2.71 17.28
N ALA A 22 -0.30 1.46 16.97
CA ALA A 22 0.54 0.32 17.26
C ALA A 22 1.98 0.72 16.87
N PRO A 23 3.01 0.35 17.68
CA PRO A 23 4.39 0.66 17.35
C PRO A 23 4.59 0.30 15.89
N ALA A 24 5.27 1.14 15.13
CA ALA A 24 5.52 0.94 13.71
C ALA A 24 6.28 -0.37 13.51
N GLU A 25 5.56 -1.49 13.59
CA GLU A 25 6.07 -2.82 13.35
C GLU A 25 6.60 -2.73 11.94
N ASN A 26 7.81 -3.23 11.81
CA ASN A 26 8.60 -3.25 10.59
C ASN A 26 7.91 -4.19 9.59
N CYS A 27 6.74 -3.78 9.11
CA CYS A 27 5.80 -4.54 8.30
C CYS A 27 6.32 -4.71 6.87
N VAL A 28 7.29 -3.88 6.46
CA VAL A 28 8.04 -4.05 5.23
C VAL A 28 9.07 -5.18 5.45
N PRO A 29 8.91 -6.33 4.77
CA PRO A 29 9.83 -7.45 4.90
C PRO A 29 11.26 -7.05 4.53
N GLU A 30 12.24 -7.62 5.23
CA GLU A 30 13.67 -7.32 4.97
C GLU A 30 14.10 -7.67 3.54
N GLU A 31 13.44 -8.63 2.88
CA GLU A 31 13.68 -8.97 1.48
C GLU A 31 13.40 -7.80 0.51
N VAL A 32 12.40 -6.98 0.82
CA VAL A 32 12.04 -5.80 0.03
C VAL A 32 13.12 -4.74 0.16
N LYS A 33 13.62 -4.53 1.38
CA LYS A 33 14.72 -3.61 1.64
C LYS A 33 16.01 -4.07 0.96
N ARG A 34 16.33 -5.37 1.08
CA ARG A 34 17.47 -5.97 0.38
C ARG A 34 17.35 -5.80 -1.13
N LYS A 35 16.18 -6.04 -1.71
CA LYS A 35 15.95 -5.85 -3.14
C LYS A 35 16.19 -4.42 -3.58
N MET A 36 15.71 -3.44 -2.81
CA MET A 36 15.97 -2.03 -3.10
C MET A 36 17.45 -1.71 -3.08
N HIS A 37 18.20 -2.22 -2.10
CA HIS A 37 19.66 -2.07 -2.05
C HIS A 37 20.35 -2.68 -3.28
N LEU A 38 20.01 -3.92 -3.65
CA LEU A 38 20.59 -4.59 -4.82
C LEU A 38 20.34 -3.82 -6.11
N LEU A 39 19.12 -3.33 -6.33
CA LEU A 39 18.79 -2.54 -7.52
C LEU A 39 19.61 -1.25 -7.60
N GLN A 40 19.87 -0.61 -6.46
CA GLN A 40 20.74 0.58 -6.42
C GLN A 40 22.22 0.23 -6.65
N GLU A 41 22.69 -0.93 -6.18
CA GLU A 41 24.04 -1.44 -6.47
C GLU A 41 24.22 -1.77 -7.96
N ASP A 42 23.16 -2.25 -8.61
CA ASP A 42 23.09 -2.50 -10.06
C ASP A 42 23.04 -1.19 -10.89
N GLY A 43 23.09 -0.03 -10.23
CA GLY A 43 23.20 1.28 -10.86
C GLY A 43 21.86 1.97 -11.15
N LEU A 44 20.73 1.43 -10.69
CA LEU A 44 19.44 2.12 -10.82
C LEU A 44 19.41 3.32 -9.87
N THR A 45 18.70 4.37 -10.31
CA THR A 45 18.35 5.46 -9.42
C THR A 45 17.44 4.97 -8.29
N PHE A 46 17.39 5.70 -7.19
CA PHE A 46 16.47 5.37 -6.10
C PHE A 46 15.01 5.35 -6.56
N GLU A 47 14.63 6.29 -7.44
CA GLU A 47 13.29 6.37 -8.01
C GLU A 47 12.95 5.14 -8.87
N ASP A 48 13.89 4.69 -9.71
CA ASP A 48 13.69 3.49 -10.54
C ASP A 48 13.62 2.24 -9.68
N ALA A 49 14.51 2.10 -8.69
CA ALA A 49 14.48 1.00 -7.74
C ALA A 49 13.15 0.93 -6.98
N LEU A 50 12.61 2.09 -6.57
CA LEU A 50 11.27 2.19 -5.97
C LEU A 50 10.18 1.73 -6.91
N HIS A 51 10.26 2.12 -8.18
CA HIS A 51 9.29 1.71 -9.19
C HIS A 51 9.28 0.19 -9.37
N HIS A 52 10.46 -0.44 -9.45
CA HIS A 52 10.61 -1.88 -9.53
C HIS A 52 9.99 -2.58 -8.32
N VAL A 53 10.38 -2.17 -7.11
CA VAL A 53 9.83 -2.74 -5.86
C VAL A 53 8.31 -2.58 -5.80
N ARG A 54 7.79 -1.42 -6.19
CA ARG A 54 6.35 -1.15 -6.21
C ARG A 54 5.60 -2.04 -7.19
N LYS A 55 6.19 -2.35 -8.34
CA LYS A 55 5.60 -3.26 -9.32
C LYS A 55 5.51 -4.69 -8.76
N ASP A 56 6.54 -5.15 -8.06
CA ASP A 56 6.58 -6.52 -7.52
C ASP A 56 5.61 -6.75 -6.35
N VAL A 57 5.26 -5.70 -5.60
CA VAL A 57 4.28 -5.83 -4.51
C VAL A 57 2.84 -5.94 -5.02
N ILE A 58 2.60 -5.80 -6.33
CA ILE A 58 1.27 -5.84 -6.90
C ILE A 58 1.06 -7.19 -7.62
N PRO A 59 -0.10 -7.85 -7.45
CA PRO A 59 -0.37 -9.09 -8.15
C PRO A 59 -0.32 -8.93 -9.66
N GLU A 60 0.02 -10.01 -10.36
CA GLU A 60 0.00 -10.06 -11.81
C GLU A 60 -1.40 -9.71 -12.34
N GLY A 61 -1.46 -8.89 -13.39
CA GLY A 61 -2.71 -8.38 -13.96
C GLY A 61 -3.20 -7.04 -13.37
N TYR A 62 -2.62 -6.57 -12.27
CA TYR A 62 -3.00 -5.29 -11.64
C TYR A 62 -2.01 -4.18 -11.99
N THR A 63 -2.54 -2.96 -12.15
CA THR A 63 -1.75 -1.74 -12.32
C THR A 63 -1.79 -0.90 -11.04
N TYR A 64 -0.66 -0.35 -10.60
CA TYR A 64 -0.70 0.65 -9.54
C TYR A 64 -1.32 1.94 -10.06
N HIS A 65 -2.12 2.57 -9.21
CA HIS A 65 -2.64 3.92 -9.42
C HIS A 65 -1.82 4.94 -8.64
N THR A 66 -1.79 6.17 -9.15
CA THR A 66 -1.05 7.28 -8.56
C THR A 66 -1.53 7.60 -7.14
N TRP A 67 -0.61 8.01 -6.25
CA TRP A 67 -0.96 8.21 -4.85
C TRP A 67 -2.11 9.21 -4.66
N ARG A 68 -2.09 10.28 -5.46
CA ARG A 68 -3.19 11.22 -5.58
C ARG A 68 -3.69 11.19 -7.03
N PRO A 69 -5.01 11.21 -7.26
CA PRO A 69 -5.54 11.30 -8.60
C PRO A 69 -5.12 12.65 -9.22
N HIS A 70 -4.77 12.63 -10.51
CA HIS A 70 -4.43 13.81 -11.32
C HIS A 70 -3.21 14.63 -10.86
N ILE A 71 -2.41 14.13 -9.92
CA ILE A 71 -1.17 14.78 -9.47
C ILE A 71 0.01 13.86 -9.80
N PRO A 72 1.10 14.37 -10.41
CA PRO A 72 2.32 13.60 -10.61
C PRO A 72 2.83 13.04 -9.28
N GLU A 73 3.16 11.76 -9.25
CA GLU A 73 3.67 11.14 -8.04
C GLU A 73 5.08 11.58 -7.70
N THR A 74 5.30 11.85 -6.42
CA THR A 74 6.65 12.03 -5.87
C THR A 74 7.26 10.70 -5.45
N GLU A 75 8.58 10.65 -5.23
CA GLU A 75 9.25 9.49 -4.62
C GLU A 75 8.63 9.10 -3.25
N LEU A 76 8.26 10.12 -2.46
CA LEU A 76 7.61 9.92 -1.16
C LEU A 76 6.25 9.24 -1.30
N ASP A 77 5.50 9.59 -2.34
CA ASP A 77 4.20 8.97 -2.64
C ASP A 77 4.36 7.49 -3.01
N LYS A 78 5.38 7.16 -3.82
CA LYS A 78 5.73 5.76 -4.15
C LYS A 78 6.09 4.96 -2.89
N LEU A 79 6.92 5.53 -2.01
CA LEU A 79 7.29 4.94 -0.71
C LEU A 79 6.08 4.72 0.19
N ARG A 80 5.21 5.73 0.31
CA ARG A 80 3.95 5.62 1.08
C ARG A 80 3.08 4.49 0.53
N SER A 81 3.02 4.33 -0.79
CA SER A 81 2.27 3.24 -1.42
C SER A 81 2.79 1.86 -0.98
N ILE A 82 4.11 1.64 -1.04
CA ILE A 82 4.72 0.36 -0.64
C ILE A 82 4.45 0.08 0.85
N ILE A 83 4.68 1.06 1.73
CA ILE A 83 4.47 0.91 3.17
C ILE A 83 3.00 0.64 3.47
N ALA A 84 2.07 1.36 2.83
CA ALA A 84 0.63 1.15 3.01
C ALA A 84 0.22 -0.27 2.62
N THR A 85 0.71 -0.79 1.49
CA THR A 85 0.46 -2.18 1.06
C THR A 85 0.89 -3.20 2.11
N PHE A 86 2.09 -3.05 2.67
CA PHE A 86 2.58 -3.99 3.69
C PHE A 86 1.85 -3.88 5.02
N ARG A 87 1.52 -2.65 5.47
CA ARG A 87 0.66 -2.44 6.65
C ARG A 87 -0.70 -3.10 6.47
N PHE A 88 -1.27 -2.96 5.28
CA PHE A 88 -2.56 -3.54 4.95
C PHE A 88 -2.51 -5.07 4.99
N ARG A 89 -1.52 -5.69 4.33
CA ARG A 89 -1.28 -7.14 4.39
C ARG A 89 -1.10 -7.65 5.82
N ALA A 90 -0.32 -6.95 6.63
CA ALA A 90 -0.13 -7.31 8.03
C ALA A 90 -1.45 -7.27 8.82
N ARG A 91 -2.27 -6.23 8.60
CA ARG A 91 -3.59 -6.13 9.23
C ARG A 91 -4.53 -7.25 8.81
N VAL A 92 -4.53 -7.64 7.53
CA VAL A 92 -5.32 -8.77 7.03
C VAL A 92 -4.89 -10.09 7.67
N ALA A 93 -3.58 -10.31 7.76
CA ALA A 93 -3.02 -11.49 8.41
C ALA A 93 -3.43 -11.57 9.89
N GLN A 94 -3.39 -10.44 10.60
CA GLN A 94 -3.87 -10.36 11.98
C GLN A 94 -5.37 -10.68 12.09
N LEU A 95 -6.22 -10.05 11.27
CA LEU A 95 -7.67 -10.32 11.27
C LEU A 95 -7.98 -11.79 10.96
N LYS A 96 -7.21 -12.41 10.06
CA LYS A 96 -7.32 -13.83 9.74
C LYS A 96 -6.99 -14.72 10.95
N GLN A 97 -5.99 -14.36 11.75
CA GLN A 97 -5.67 -15.06 13.00
C GLN A 97 -6.79 -14.88 14.05
N GLU A 98 -7.47 -13.74 14.04
CA GLU A 98 -8.64 -13.45 14.90
C GLU A 98 -9.94 -14.13 14.40
N GLY A 99 -9.89 -14.87 13.29
CA GLY A 99 -11.02 -15.64 12.74
C GLY A 99 -11.79 -14.94 11.61
N ALA A 100 -11.35 -13.78 11.15
CA ALA A 100 -11.96 -13.04 10.05
C ALA A 100 -11.03 -12.99 8.82
N ASP A 101 -11.26 -13.88 7.85
CA ASP A 101 -10.43 -13.98 6.65
C ASP A 101 -10.87 -13.00 5.56
N PHE A 102 -10.06 -11.95 5.37
CA PHE A 102 -10.24 -10.96 4.30
C PHE A 102 -9.21 -11.07 3.16
N THR A 103 -8.45 -12.16 3.09
CA THR A 103 -7.39 -12.32 2.08
C THR A 103 -7.92 -12.22 0.64
N LYS A 104 -9.15 -12.66 0.39
CA LYS A 104 -9.83 -12.55 -0.91
C LYS A 104 -10.21 -11.12 -1.31
N TYR A 105 -10.08 -10.14 -0.42
CA TYR A 105 -10.45 -8.74 -0.66
C TYR A 105 -9.24 -7.81 -0.78
N LEU A 106 -8.02 -8.37 -0.86
CA LEU A 106 -6.79 -7.59 -0.83
C LEU A 106 -6.53 -6.80 -2.14
N TYR A 107 -7.15 -7.24 -3.24
CA TYR A 107 -7.02 -6.68 -4.59
C TYR A 107 -8.23 -7.09 -5.43
N VAL A 108 -9.43 -6.57 -5.17
CA VAL A 108 -10.61 -6.92 -5.98
C VAL A 108 -10.93 -5.75 -6.88
N PRO A 109 -10.81 -5.89 -8.22
CA PRO A 109 -11.25 -4.85 -9.14
C PRO A 109 -12.75 -4.62 -8.98
N GLU A 110 -13.19 -3.37 -9.08
CA GLU A 110 -14.61 -3.10 -9.31
C GLU A 110 -14.94 -3.50 -10.75
N VAL A 111 -16.05 -4.22 -10.94
CA VAL A 111 -16.55 -4.52 -12.29
C VAL A 111 -17.59 -3.48 -12.63
N ASP A 112 -17.35 -2.73 -13.70
CA ASP A 112 -18.32 -1.76 -14.20
C ASP A 112 -19.62 -2.51 -14.60
N PRO A 113 -20.78 -2.17 -14.01
CA PRO A 113 -22.02 -2.92 -14.23
C PRO A 113 -22.61 -2.73 -15.63
N ILE A 114 -22.18 -1.71 -16.38
CA ILE A 114 -22.65 -1.39 -17.73
C ILE A 114 -21.73 -2.01 -18.78
N THR A 115 -20.42 -1.90 -18.60
CA THR A 115 -19.43 -2.35 -19.57
C THR A 115 -18.89 -3.76 -19.28
N ASN A 116 -19.15 -4.28 -18.08
CA ASN A 116 -18.65 -5.57 -17.57
C ASN A 116 -17.11 -5.68 -17.67
N ARG A 117 -16.42 -4.54 -17.59
CA ARG A 117 -14.97 -4.45 -17.60
C ARG A 117 -14.47 -4.28 -16.18
N GLU A 118 -13.35 -4.93 -15.89
CA GLU A 118 -12.61 -4.70 -14.65
C GLU A 118 -12.05 -3.29 -14.66
N HIS A 119 -12.41 -2.52 -13.65
CA HIS A 119 -11.88 -1.21 -13.35
C HIS A 119 -11.05 -1.36 -12.08
N HIS A 120 -9.75 -1.16 -12.22
CA HIS A 120 -8.85 -1.09 -11.08
C HIS A 120 -8.86 0.36 -10.59
N GLU A 121 -9.20 0.57 -9.33
CA GLU A 121 -8.98 1.84 -8.65
C GLU A 121 -7.87 1.71 -7.62
N ARG A 122 -7.30 2.86 -7.24
CA ARG A 122 -6.41 2.89 -6.09
C ARG A 122 -7.13 2.44 -4.83
N GLU A 123 -8.40 2.80 -4.71
CA GLU A 123 -9.22 2.48 -3.55
C GLU A 123 -9.38 0.96 -3.39
N ASP A 124 -9.30 0.16 -4.47
CA ASP A 124 -9.30 -1.30 -4.43
C ASP A 124 -8.20 -1.88 -3.52
N HIS A 125 -7.11 -1.15 -3.32
CA HIS A 125 -6.04 -1.51 -2.38
C HIS A 125 -6.44 -1.35 -0.90
N ASN A 126 -7.55 -0.66 -0.63
CA ASN A 126 -8.13 -0.36 0.69
C ASN A 126 -9.58 -0.86 0.84
N HIS A 127 -10.13 -1.60 -0.13
CA HIS A 127 -11.54 -2.02 -0.14
C HIS A 127 -11.97 -2.90 1.04
N MET A 128 -11.03 -3.45 1.81
CA MET A 128 -11.40 -4.13 3.06
C MET A 128 -12.22 -3.23 4.00
N LEU A 129 -11.96 -1.92 4.14
CA LEU A 129 -12.76 -1.10 5.07
C LEU A 129 -14.21 -0.97 4.60
N LYS A 130 -14.42 -0.82 3.28
CA LYS A 130 -15.74 -0.81 2.63
C LYS A 130 -16.43 -2.16 2.80
N HIS A 131 -15.73 -3.27 2.62
CA HIS A 131 -16.25 -4.62 2.80
C HIS A 131 -16.52 -4.97 4.27
N MET A 132 -15.63 -4.62 5.21
CA MET A 132 -15.83 -4.79 6.65
C MET A 132 -17.05 -4.00 7.14
N ALA A 133 -17.24 -2.78 6.65
CA ALA A 133 -18.44 -1.99 6.93
C ALA A 133 -19.70 -2.64 6.33
N HIS A 134 -19.60 -3.23 5.14
CA HIS A 134 -20.71 -3.92 4.50
C HIS A 134 -21.08 -5.24 5.22
N GLU A 135 -20.11 -6.03 5.65
CA GLU A 135 -20.33 -7.26 6.43
C GLU A 135 -20.97 -6.94 7.78
N ARG A 136 -20.50 -5.90 8.48
CA ARG A 136 -21.11 -5.45 9.75
C ARG A 136 -22.55 -4.93 9.64
N ARG A 137 -23.00 -4.53 8.44
CA ARG A 137 -24.39 -4.11 8.19
C ARG A 137 -25.32 -5.26 7.79
N ARG A 138 -24.77 -6.45 7.53
CA ARG A 138 -25.54 -7.66 7.15
C ARG A 138 -25.92 -8.54 8.35
N THR A 139 -25.23 -8.41 9.47
CA THR A 139 -25.59 -8.94 10.80
C THR A 139 -26.47 -7.97 11.56
#